data_AF-A0A7X7VVH9-F1
#
_entry.id   AF-A0A7X7VVH9-F1
#
_cell.length_a   1.000
_cell.length_b   1.000
_cell.length_c   1.000
_cell.angle_alpha   90.00
_cell.angle_beta   90.00
_cell.angle_gamma   90.00
#
_symmetry.space_group_name_H-M   'P 1'
#
loop_
_entity.id
_entity.type
_entity.pdbx_description
1 polymer ?
#
loop_
_entity_poly.entity_id
_entity_poly.type
_entity_poly.pdbx_seq_one_letter_code
_entity_poly.pdbx_strand_id
1 'polypeptide(L)'
;MVRIPDFPPVGGYLPTSFLDWEGHVVSVVFMIGCNFRCPFCHNVPLATGMAEGLNTGAVLSDIWRRRLFLDGAVISGGEPTLYPDLEELLEWFRETAQIPVKLDTNGSRPEVLDRLVRRGLVDAV
;
A
#
# COMPACT_ATOMS: atom_id res chain seq x y z
N MET A 1 -3.13 22.29 3.51
CA MET A 1 -4.19 21.31 3.19
C MET A 1 -3.57 20.36 2.16
N VAL A 2 -3.25 19.14 2.56
CA VAL A 2 -2.64 18.15 1.66
C VAL A 2 -3.69 17.76 0.63
N ARG A 3 -3.37 17.84 -0.67
CA ARG A 3 -4.23 17.35 -1.74
C ARG A 3 -4.22 15.82 -1.64
N ILE A 4 -5.40 15.21 -1.54
CA ILE A 4 -5.56 13.76 -1.49
C ILE A 4 -6.31 13.34 -2.76
N PRO A 5 -5.61 12.74 -3.74
CA PRO A 5 -6.21 12.12 -4.92
C PRO A 5 -7.18 10.96 -4.63
N ASP A 6 -8.00 10.63 -5.64
CA ASP A 6 -8.75 9.37 -5.72
C ASP A 6 -7.76 8.25 -6.08
N PHE A 7 -7.25 7.59 -5.05
CA PHE A 7 -6.22 6.54 -5.10
C PHE A 7 -6.84 5.12 -5.14
N PRO A 8 -6.02 4.05 -5.22
CA PRO A 8 -6.53 2.69 -5.27
C PRO A 8 -7.48 2.41 -4.10
N PRO A 9 -8.54 1.61 -4.31
CA PRO A 9 -9.51 1.30 -3.28
C PRO A 9 -8.83 0.54 -2.14
N VAL A 10 -8.82 1.16 -0.96
CA VAL A 10 -8.31 0.55 0.28
C VAL A 10 -9.43 -0.23 0.93
N GLY A 11 -9.21 -1.49 1.28
CA GLY A 11 -10.18 -2.33 1.98
C GLY A 11 -9.74 -2.76 3.37
N GLY A 12 -8.53 -2.40 3.78
CA GLY A 12 -8.02 -2.63 5.12
C GLY A 12 -6.91 -1.63 5.44
N TYR A 13 -6.79 -1.31 6.72
CA TYR A 13 -5.75 -0.41 7.22
C TYR A 13 -5.33 -0.87 8.61
N LEU A 14 -4.03 -1.10 8.78
CA LEU A 14 -3.41 -1.34 10.07
C LEU A 14 -2.56 -0.11 10.42
N PRO A 15 -3.01 0.75 11.35
CA PRO A 15 -2.33 2.02 11.62
C PRO A 15 -0.90 1.86 12.14
N THR A 16 -0.60 0.73 12.79
CA THR A 16 0.73 0.42 13.32
C THR A 16 0.94 -1.08 13.32
N SER A 17 2.04 -1.52 12.73
CA SER A 17 2.55 -2.88 12.74
C SER A 17 4.03 -2.89 13.11
N PHE A 18 4.44 -3.96 13.75
CA PHE A 18 5.83 -4.28 14.11
C PHE A 18 6.32 -5.54 13.37
N LEU A 19 5.49 -6.10 12.48
CA LEU A 19 5.73 -7.42 11.87
C LEU A 19 5.90 -7.35 10.35
N ASP A 20 5.26 -6.39 9.68
CA ASP A 20 5.15 -6.37 8.22
C ASP A 20 6.39 -5.78 7.52
N TRP A 21 7.31 -5.19 8.29
CA TRP A 21 8.63 -4.78 7.81
C TRP A 21 9.66 -4.96 8.93
N GLU A 22 10.58 -5.91 8.75
CA GLU A 22 11.60 -6.23 9.75
C GLU A 22 12.38 -4.99 10.19
N GLY A 23 12.43 -4.76 11.50
CA GLY A 23 13.15 -3.64 12.11
C GLY A 23 12.46 -2.27 12.01
N HIS A 24 11.23 -2.20 11.48
CA HIS A 24 10.51 -0.95 11.24
C HIS A 24 9.11 -0.96 11.87
N VAL A 25 8.70 0.17 12.44
CA VAL A 25 7.32 0.43 12.86
C VAL A 25 6.57 1.07 11.71
N VAL A 26 5.60 0.35 11.13
CA VAL A 26 4.99 0.73 9.85
C VAL A 26 3.47 0.80 9.91
N SER A 27 2.86 1.58 9.03
CA SER A 27 1.43 1.43 8.74
C SER A 27 1.26 0.50 7.54
N VAL A 28 0.24 -0.37 7.57
CA VAL A 28 -0.06 -1.28 6.45
C VAL A 28 -1.36 -0.87 5.78
N VAL A 29 -1.31 -0.66 4.47
CA VAL A 29 -2.47 -0.32 3.64
C VAL A 29 -2.79 -1.53 2.77
N PHE A 30 -4.00 -2.06 2.89
CA PHE A 30 -4.44 -3.23 2.13
C PHE A 30 -5.39 -2.81 1.01
N MET A 31 -4.97 -3.01 -0.25
CA MET A 31 -5.79 -2.72 -1.42
C MET A 31 -6.84 -3.80 -1.64
N ILE A 32 -7.97 -3.41 -2.23
CA ILE A 32 -9.02 -4.32 -2.69
C ILE A 32 -8.58 -4.94 -4.02
N GLY A 33 -9.04 -6.14 -4.38
CA GLY A 33 -8.85 -6.77 -5.68
C GLY A 33 -7.51 -7.50 -5.84
N CYS A 34 -7.57 -8.79 -6.16
CA CYS A 34 -6.40 -9.60 -6.50
C CYS A 34 -6.67 -10.39 -7.79
N ASN A 35 -5.64 -10.67 -8.58
CA ASN A 35 -5.70 -11.55 -9.75
C ASN A 35 -5.57 -13.04 -9.36
N PHE A 36 -5.18 -13.34 -8.11
CA PHE A 36 -5.09 -14.71 -7.61
C PHE A 36 -6.33 -15.11 -6.81
N ARG A 37 -6.58 -16.41 -6.72
CA ARG A 37 -7.64 -17.04 -5.91
C ARG A 37 -7.04 -18.15 -5.05
N CYS A 38 -6.05 -17.79 -4.24
CA CYS A 38 -5.33 -18.74 -3.40
C CYS A 38 -6.29 -19.45 -2.44
N PRO A 39 -6.26 -20.79 -2.33
CA PRO A 39 -7.17 -21.53 -1.44
C PRO A 39 -6.93 -21.23 0.04
N PHE A 40 -5.75 -20.71 0.38
CA PHE A 40 -5.35 -20.30 1.73
C PHE A 40 -5.38 -18.77 1.91
N CYS A 41 -6.09 -18.01 1.08
CA CYS A 41 -6.11 -16.56 1.20
C CYS A 41 -6.71 -16.13 2.56
N HIS A 42 -5.92 -15.43 3.38
CA HIS A 42 -6.41 -14.87 4.66
C HIS A 42 -7.36 -13.69 4.46
N ASN A 43 -7.24 -13.03 3.30
CA ASN A 43 -7.92 -11.78 2.96
C ASN A 43 -8.91 -11.99 1.80
N VAL A 44 -9.75 -13.02 1.88
CA VAL A 44 -10.70 -13.38 0.81
C VAL A 44 -11.54 -12.18 0.33
N PRO A 45 -12.15 -11.36 1.23
CA PRO A 45 -12.95 -10.21 0.78
C PRO A 45 -12.14 -9.21 -0.05
N LEU A 46 -10.86 -8.97 0.29
CA LEU A 46 -9.99 -8.12 -0.52
C LEU A 46 -9.76 -8.78 -1.87
N ALA A 47 -9.34 -10.05 -1.91
CA ALA A 47 -9.01 -10.75 -3.15
C ALA A 47 -10.19 -10.83 -4.13
N THR A 48 -11.42 -10.99 -3.63
CA THR A 48 -12.64 -11.07 -4.45
C THR A 48 -13.27 -9.73 -4.78
N GLY A 49 -12.74 -8.62 -4.27
CA GLY A 49 -13.32 -7.29 -4.48
C GLY A 49 -14.59 -7.03 -3.65
N MET A 50 -14.86 -7.87 -2.65
CA MET A 50 -16.06 -7.81 -1.82
C MET A 50 -15.86 -7.07 -0.50
N ALA A 51 -14.63 -6.65 -0.18
CA ALA A 51 -14.36 -5.84 0.99
C ALA A 51 -15.06 -4.48 0.89
N GLU A 52 -15.56 -3.99 2.02
CA GLU A 52 -16.04 -2.61 2.11
C GLU A 52 -14.85 -1.64 1.98
N GLY A 53 -14.99 -0.65 1.11
CA GLY A 53 -13.97 0.37 0.90
C GLY A 53 -13.84 1.28 2.11
N LEU A 54 -12.60 1.55 2.52
CA LEU A 54 -12.25 2.61 3.43
C LEU A 54 -12.10 3.93 2.66
N ASN A 55 -12.25 5.05 3.38
CA ASN A 55 -11.91 6.36 2.82
C ASN A 55 -10.38 6.48 2.73
N THR A 56 -9.84 6.32 1.51
CA THR A 56 -8.38 6.38 1.27
C THR A 56 -7.78 7.69 1.76
N GLY A 57 -8.48 8.82 1.62
CA GLY A 57 -7.99 10.11 2.13
C GLY A 57 -7.90 10.18 3.65
N ALA A 58 -8.86 9.59 4.37
CA ALA A 58 -8.77 9.48 5.82
C ALA A 58 -7.58 8.62 6.26
N VAL A 59 -7.31 7.52 5.55
CA VAL A 59 -6.15 6.64 5.78
C VAL A 59 -4.84 7.40 5.57
N LEU A 60 -4.68 8.06 4.41
CA LEU A 60 -3.47 8.83 4.11
C LEU A 60 -3.27 10.02 5.06
N SER A 61 -4.36 10.68 5.46
CA SER A 61 -4.31 11.75 6.47
C SER A 61 -3.81 11.23 7.82
N ASP A 62 -4.26 10.04 8.23
CA ASP A 62 -3.79 9.41 9.47
C ASP A 62 -2.30 9.04 9.42
N ILE A 63 -1.86 8.43 8.32
CA ILE A 63 -0.44 8.11 8.09
C ILE A 63 0.40 9.38 8.11
N TRP A 64 -0.01 10.41 7.37
CA TRP A 64 0.70 11.69 7.33
C TRP A 64 0.81 12.32 8.72
N ARG A 65 -0.26 12.28 9.53
CA ARG A 65 -0.25 12.78 10.91
C ARG A 65 0.74 12.02 11.80
N ARG A 66 0.96 10.73 11.52
CA ARG A 66 1.81 9.81 12.31
C ARG A 66 3.22 9.62 11.74
N ARG A 67 3.54 10.24 10.60
CA ARG A 67 4.80 10.06 9.85
C ARG A 67 6.10 10.27 10.64
N LEU A 68 6.08 11.03 11.73
CA LEU A 68 7.26 11.23 12.59
C LEU A 68 7.51 10.07 13.57
N PHE A 69 6.50 9.21 13.76
CA PHE A 69 6.58 8.00 14.58
C PHE A 69 6.75 6.74 13.72
N LEU A 70 6.27 6.76 12.49
CA LEU A 70 6.37 5.64 11.56
C LEU A 70 7.74 5.65 10.89
N ASP A 71 8.40 4.50 10.90
CA ASP A 71 9.63 4.27 10.14
C ASP A 71 9.33 4.06 8.65
N GLY A 72 8.08 3.79 8.27
CA GLY A 72 7.66 3.58 6.88
C GLY A 72 6.19 3.19 6.73
N ALA A 73 5.81 2.84 5.49
CA ALA A 73 4.53 2.25 5.17
C ALA A 73 4.70 0.97 4.34
N VAL A 74 3.78 0.02 4.52
CA VAL A 74 3.68 -1.19 3.70
C VAL A 74 2.43 -1.08 2.85
N ILE A 75 2.60 -1.13 1.54
CA ILE A 75 1.50 -1.22 0.59
C ILE A 75 1.33 -2.68 0.21
N SER A 76 0.18 -3.24 0.55
CA SER A 76 -0.12 -4.67 0.43
C SER A 76 -1.57 -4.85 0.00
N GLY A 77 -2.07 -6.07 0.15
CA GLY A 77 -3.48 -6.39 0.02
C GLY A 77 -3.95 -6.42 -1.43
N GLY A 78 -4.92 -7.30 -1.67
CA GLY A 78 -5.25 -7.70 -3.01
C GLY A 78 -3.97 -8.04 -3.79
N GLU A 79 -3.78 -7.36 -4.90
CA GLU A 79 -2.50 -7.22 -5.56
C GLU A 79 -2.31 -5.75 -5.98
N PRO A 80 -1.42 -4.98 -5.32
CA PRO A 80 -1.26 -3.56 -5.60
C PRO A 80 -0.89 -3.25 -7.05
N THR A 81 -0.09 -4.09 -7.70
CA THR A 81 0.41 -3.83 -9.07
C THR A 81 -0.67 -3.93 -10.16
N LEU A 82 -1.90 -4.30 -9.81
CA LEU A 82 -3.06 -4.24 -10.71
C LEU A 82 -3.51 -2.80 -10.97
N TYR A 83 -3.20 -1.88 -10.06
CA TYR A 83 -3.69 -0.50 -10.08
C TYR A 83 -2.77 0.43 -10.87
N PRO A 84 -3.28 1.15 -11.90
CA PRO A 84 -2.47 2.07 -12.69
C PRO A 84 -2.02 3.31 -11.90
N ASP A 85 -2.79 3.69 -10.89
CA ASP A 85 -2.59 4.82 -9.98
C ASP A 85 -1.70 4.48 -8.76
N LEU A 86 -1.16 3.26 -8.70
CA LEU A 86 -0.18 2.87 -7.67
C LEU A 86 1.04 3.80 -7.67
N GLU A 87 1.52 4.22 -8.84
CA GLU A 87 2.68 5.12 -8.94
C GLU A 87 2.40 6.48 -8.30
N GLU A 88 1.22 7.06 -8.52
CA GLU A 88 0.83 8.34 -7.92
C GLU A 88 0.73 8.22 -6.39
N LEU A 89 0.23 7.08 -5.89
CA LEU A 89 0.20 6.81 -4.46
C LEU A 89 1.61 6.74 -3.86
N LEU A 90 2.52 6.01 -4.50
CA LEU A 90 3.91 5.89 -4.03
C LEU A 90 4.66 7.24 -4.11
N GLU A 91 4.40 8.04 -5.15
CA GLU A 91 4.88 9.41 -5.26
C GLU A 91 4.38 10.26 -4.09
N TRP A 92 3.10 10.12 -3.69
CA TRP A 92 2.57 10.81 -2.52
C TRP A 92 3.31 10.40 -1.23
N PHE A 93 3.60 9.11 -1.03
CA PHE A 93 4.38 8.66 0.13
C PHE A 93 5.78 9.26 0.14
N ARG A 94 6.46 9.27 -1.01
CA ARG A 94 7.81 9.81 -1.16
C ARG A 94 7.87 11.33 -0.98
N GLU A 95 6.99 12.07 -1.66
CA GLU A 95 7.07 13.52 -1.76
C GLU A 95 6.33 14.24 -0.64
N THR A 96 5.17 13.70 -0.22
CA THR A 96 4.29 14.35 0.76
C THR A 96 4.43 13.78 2.16
N ALA A 97 4.38 12.45 2.31
CA ALA A 97 4.56 11.82 3.62
C ALA A 97 6.04 11.74 4.02
N GLN A 98 6.95 11.71 3.04
CA GLN A 98 8.41 11.64 3.21
C GLN A 98 8.84 10.49 4.13
N ILE A 99 8.21 9.32 3.95
CA ILE A 99 8.54 8.07 4.63
C ILE A 99 8.81 6.97 3.60
N PRO A 100 9.68 5.99 3.90
CA PRO A 100 9.98 4.92 2.97
C PRO A 100 8.80 3.95 2.83
N VAL A 101 8.76 3.24 1.71
CA VAL A 101 7.68 2.32 1.36
C VAL A 101 8.20 0.93 1.04
N LYS A 102 7.59 -0.08 1.65
CA LYS A 102 7.70 -1.49 1.26
C LYS A 102 6.46 -1.90 0.46
N LEU A 103 6.65 -2.61 -0.64
CA LEU A 103 5.57 -3.09 -1.49
C LEU A 103 5.44 -4.62 -1.39
N ASP A 104 4.36 -5.09 -0.78
CA ASP A 104 4.02 -6.52 -0.78
C ASP A 104 3.19 -6.85 -2.04
N THR A 105 3.67 -7.82 -2.81
CA THR A 105 3.07 -8.24 -4.09
C THR A 105 3.16 -9.75 -4.25
N ASN A 106 2.25 -10.32 -5.04
CA ASN A 106 2.31 -11.70 -5.50
C ASN A 106 3.29 -11.90 -6.67
N GLY A 107 3.89 -10.82 -7.19
CA GLY A 107 4.96 -10.85 -8.20
C GLY A 107 4.48 -11.16 -9.63
N SER A 108 3.17 -11.19 -9.88
CA SER A 108 2.63 -11.53 -11.21
C SER A 108 2.83 -10.45 -12.29
N ARG A 109 3.31 -9.26 -11.93
CA ARG A 109 3.61 -8.13 -12.83
C ARG A 109 5.04 -7.61 -12.66
N PRO A 110 6.07 -8.39 -13.05
CA PRO A 110 7.46 -8.02 -12.86
C PRO A 110 7.85 -6.71 -13.59
N GLU A 111 7.20 -6.38 -14.70
CA GLU A 111 7.42 -5.14 -15.45
C GLU A 111 6.97 -3.88 -14.69
N VAL A 112 5.95 -4.01 -13.83
CA VAL A 112 5.54 -2.93 -12.92
C VAL A 112 6.59 -2.77 -11.82
N LEU A 113 7.04 -3.88 -11.23
CA LEU A 113 8.04 -3.86 -10.16
C LEU A 113 9.38 -3.28 -10.63
N ASP A 114 9.90 -3.71 -11.78
CA ASP A 114 11.14 -3.17 -12.35
C ASP A 114 11.04 -1.64 -12.55
N ARG A 115 9.89 -1.16 -13.06
CA ARG A 115 9.65 0.27 -13.22
C ARG A 115 9.64 1.01 -11.87
N LEU A 116 8.92 0.50 -10.87
CA LEU A 116 8.83 1.12 -9.54
C LEU A 116 10.19 1.21 -8.84
N VAL A 117 10.95 0.12 -8.90
CA VAL A 117 12.30 0.04 -8.31
C VAL A 117 13.27 0.99 -9.02
N ARG A 118 13.28 1.01 -10.37
CA ARG A 118 14.14 1.93 -11.14
C ARG A 118 13.83 3.39 -10.89
N ARG A 119 12.56 3.74 -10.65
CA ARG A 119 12.14 5.09 -10.29
C ARG A 119 12.44 5.44 -8.82
N GLY A 120 12.83 4.45 -8.00
CA GLY A 120 13.06 4.62 -6.57
C GLY A 120 11.79 5.02 -5.83
N LEU A 121 10.64 4.45 -6.23
CA LEU A 121 9.34 4.68 -5.58
C LEU A 121 9.05 3.67 -4.46
N VAL A 122 9.84 2.61 -4.36
CA VAL A 122 9.79 1.61 -3.31
C VAL A 122 11.20 1.40 -2.76
N ASP A 123 11.30 1.23 -1.44
CA ASP A 123 12.55 1.02 -0.71
C ASP A 123 12.76 -0.47 -0.39
N ALA A 124 11.68 -1.27 -0.42
CA ALA A 124 11.70 -2.72 -0.27
C ALA A 124 10.53 -3.37 -1.03
N VAL A 125 10.70 -4.64 -1.38
CA VAL A 125 9.68 -5.54 -1.93
C VAL A 125 9.72 -6.84 -1.15
#